data_AF-A0A7V4JMW6-F1
#
_entry.id   AF-A0A7V4JMW6-F1
#
_cell.length_a   1.000
_cell.length_b   1.000
_cell.length_c   1.000
_cell.angle_alpha   90.00
_cell.angle_beta   90.00
_cell.angle_gamma   90.00
#
_symmetry.space_group_name_H-M   'P 1'
#
loop_
_entity.id
_entity.type
_entity.pdbx_description
1 polymer ?
#
loop_
_entity_poly.entity_id
_entity_poly.type
_entity_poly.pdbx_seq_one_letter_code
_entity_poly.pdbx_strand_id
1 'polypeptide(L)'
;MMLVGVYEVMEPFKNNIIDIQQGDAFYIFSDGYCDQFGGPQGKKFKSKAFKELLQSIHDKSMKEQGEIVEKVRLDWLGTEYTQIDDVCVIGFRI
;
A
#
# COMPACT_ATOMS: atom_id res chain seq x y z
N MET A 1 1.48 12.26 -9.90
CA MET A 1 0.15 12.14 -9.24
C MET A 1 -0.34 13.57 -9.02
N MET A 2 -1.54 13.90 -9.51
CA MET A 2 -2.14 15.22 -9.28
C MET A 2 -3.05 15.09 -8.05
N LEU A 3 -2.88 15.98 -7.07
CA LEU A 3 -3.77 16.05 -5.89
C LEU A 3 -5.13 16.60 -6.33
N VAL A 4 -6.17 16.50 -5.52
CA VAL A 4 -7.45 17.17 -5.81
C VAL A 4 -7.42 18.56 -5.15
N GLY A 5 -7.39 19.63 -5.95
CA GLY A 5 -7.24 21.02 -5.48
C GLY A 5 -7.04 22.01 -6.63
N VAL A 6 -7.11 23.32 -6.38
CA VAL A 6 -7.03 24.35 -7.45
C VAL A 6 -5.67 24.31 -8.15
N TYR A 7 -5.69 24.24 -9.48
CA TYR A 7 -4.51 24.33 -10.35
C TYR A 7 -4.69 25.41 -11.41
N GLU A 8 -3.57 25.93 -11.93
CA GLU A 8 -3.55 26.84 -13.07
C GLU A 8 -4.19 26.24 -14.33
N VAL A 9 -4.15 24.91 -14.49
CA VAL A 9 -4.82 24.16 -15.56
C VAL A 9 -5.45 22.90 -14.96
N MET A 10 -6.79 22.84 -14.98
CA MET A 10 -7.54 21.66 -14.55
C MET A 10 -7.67 20.67 -15.72
N GLU A 11 -6.87 19.61 -15.74
CA GLU A 11 -7.09 18.50 -16.66
C GLU A 11 -8.25 17.61 -16.17
N PRO A 12 -9.16 17.16 -17.06
CA PRO A 12 -10.21 16.22 -16.68
C PRO A 12 -9.62 14.89 -16.20
N PHE A 13 -10.22 14.30 -15.16
CA PHE A 13 -9.86 12.95 -14.74
C PHE A 13 -10.14 11.95 -15.88
N LYS A 14 -9.17 11.08 -16.15
CA LYS A 14 -9.28 10.01 -17.13
C LYS A 14 -9.59 8.69 -16.44
N ASN A 15 -10.66 8.03 -16.88
CA ASN A 15 -10.96 6.66 -16.48
C ASN A 15 -9.98 5.69 -17.18
N ASN A 16 -9.42 4.76 -16.41
CA ASN A 16 -8.67 3.63 -16.93
C ASN A 16 -9.53 2.38 -16.78
N ILE A 17 -9.87 1.76 -17.91
CA ILE A 17 -10.70 0.54 -17.95
C ILE A 17 -9.74 -0.63 -18.15
N ILE A 18 -9.91 -1.65 -17.32
CA ILE A 18 -9.11 -2.88 -17.34
C ILE A 18 -10.05 -4.09 -17.33
N ASP A 19 -9.74 -5.10 -18.13
CA ASP A 19 -10.45 -6.37 -18.08
C ASP A 19 -9.97 -7.18 -16.87
N ILE A 20 -10.90 -7.84 -16.18
CA ILE A 20 -10.63 -8.59 -14.95
C ILE A 20 -10.98 -10.06 -15.11
N GLN A 21 -10.23 -10.93 -14.45
CA GLN A 21 -10.44 -12.37 -14.42
C GLN A 21 -10.64 -12.86 -12.98
N GLN A 22 -11.31 -14.01 -12.84
CA GLN A 22 -11.47 -14.67 -11.55
C GLN A 22 -10.10 -14.96 -10.94
N GLY A 23 -9.91 -14.58 -9.68
CA GLY A 23 -8.63 -14.74 -8.97
C GLY A 23 -7.72 -13.51 -9.02
N ASP A 24 -8.03 -12.50 -9.83
CA ASP A 24 -7.29 -11.24 -9.82
C ASP A 24 -7.46 -10.52 -8.47
N ALA A 25 -6.34 -10.02 -7.93
CA ALA A 25 -6.30 -9.29 -6.68
C ALA A 25 -5.88 -7.84 -6.92
N PHE A 26 -6.64 -6.92 -6.33
CA PHE A 26 -6.45 -5.48 -6.46
C PHE A 26 -6.13 -4.87 -5.10
N TYR A 27 -5.20 -3.92 -5.09
CA TYR A 27 -4.80 -3.20 -3.88
C TYR A 27 -4.78 -1.70 -4.14
N ILE A 28 -5.37 -0.96 -3.22
CA ILE A 28 -5.37 0.51 -3.17
C ILE A 28 -4.75 0.91 -1.83
N PHE A 29 -3.77 1.80 -1.85
CA PHE A 29 -3.06 2.18 -0.63
C PHE A 29 -2.59 3.63 -0.66
N SER A 30 -2.47 4.24 0.52
CA SER A 30 -1.81 5.54 0.71
C SER A 30 -0.28 5.38 0.75
N ASP A 31 0.43 6.46 0.44
CA ASP A 31 1.88 6.55 0.55
C ASP A 31 2.42 6.36 1.97
N GLY A 32 1.62 6.69 3.00
CA GLY A 32 1.97 6.49 4.41
C GLY A 32 2.51 5.09 4.74
N TYR A 33 2.00 4.01 4.12
CA TYR A 33 2.55 2.66 4.33
C TYR A 33 4.00 2.55 3.82
N CYS A 34 4.27 3.11 2.64
CA CYS A 34 5.58 3.02 1.99
C CYS A 34 6.59 3.99 2.60
N ASP A 35 6.14 5.13 3.10
CA ASP A 35 7.00 6.16 3.68
C ASP A 35 7.36 5.92 5.14
N GLN A 36 6.73 4.94 5.81
CA GLN A 36 7.04 4.55 7.18
C GLN A 36 8.53 4.23 7.36
N PHE A 37 9.18 4.92 8.30
CA PHE A 37 10.53 4.61 8.76
C PHE A 37 10.53 3.45 9.74
N GLY A 38 11.56 2.61 9.67
CA GLY A 38 11.68 1.45 10.51
C GLY A 38 12.90 0.58 10.20
N GLY A 39 12.89 -0.60 10.79
CA GLY A 39 13.96 -1.59 10.69
C GLY A 39 15.28 -1.16 11.34
N PRO A 40 16.29 -2.04 11.33
CA PRO A 40 17.55 -1.84 12.06
C PRO A 40 18.39 -0.64 11.62
N GLN A 41 18.08 -0.09 10.44
CA GLN A 41 18.81 1.03 9.84
C GLN A 41 17.96 2.30 9.71
N GLY A 42 16.74 2.32 10.26
CA GLY A 42 15.85 3.48 10.22
C GLY A 42 15.55 3.93 8.79
N LYS A 43 15.20 2.99 7.91
CA LYS A 43 14.92 3.26 6.49
C LYS A 43 13.42 3.27 6.23
N LYS A 44 13.02 3.99 5.18
CA LYS A 44 11.67 3.87 4.63
C LYS A 44 11.41 2.46 4.11
N PHE A 45 10.19 1.96 4.28
CA PHE A 45 9.78 0.64 3.76
C PHE A 45 9.84 0.57 2.23
N LYS A 46 9.43 1.65 1.56
CA LYS A 46 9.38 1.84 0.10
C LYS A 46 8.36 0.95 -0.61
N SER A 47 7.85 1.46 -1.73
CA SER A 47 6.86 0.77 -2.57
C SER A 47 7.34 -0.53 -3.18
N LYS A 48 8.66 -0.68 -3.41
CA LYS A 48 9.23 -1.93 -3.95
C LYS A 48 9.02 -3.10 -2.97
N ALA A 49 9.39 -2.92 -1.70
CA ALA A 49 9.23 -3.96 -0.69
C ALA A 49 7.75 -4.28 -0.45
N PHE A 50 6.87 -3.28 -0.52
CA PHE A 50 5.43 -3.51 -0.40
C PHE A 50 4.87 -4.37 -1.54
N LYS A 51 5.29 -4.12 -2.79
CA LYS A 51 4.90 -4.96 -3.93
C LYS A 51 5.43 -6.39 -3.79
N GLU A 52 6.67 -6.55 -3.34
CA GLU A 52 7.27 -7.87 -3.07
C GLU A 52 6.51 -8.62 -1.96
N LEU A 53 6.11 -7.91 -0.89
CA LEU A 53 5.27 -8.46 0.17
C LEU A 53 3.94 -8.98 -0.39
N LEU A 54 3.21 -8.15 -1.14
CA LEU A 54 1.92 -8.54 -1.71
C LEU A 54 2.05 -9.75 -2.65
N GLN A 55 3.12 -9.80 -3.46
CA GLN A 55 3.42 -10.97 -4.29
C GLN A 55 3.72 -12.22 -3.45
N SER A 56 4.42 -12.08 -2.32
CA SER A 56 4.74 -13.23 -1.46
C SER A 56 3.55 -13.85 -0.74
N ILE A 57 2.44 -13.10 -0.60
CA ILE A 57 1.23 -13.53 0.11
C ILE A 57 0.00 -13.70 -0.80
N HIS A 58 0.18 -13.58 -2.13
CA HIS A 58 -0.91 -13.53 -3.09
C HIS A 58 -1.83 -14.77 -3.06
N ASP A 59 -1.30 -15.92 -2.65
CA ASP A 59 -1.97 -17.22 -2.54
C ASP A 59 -2.88 -17.35 -1.31
N LYS A 60 -2.73 -16.45 -0.33
CA LYS A 60 -3.50 -16.48 0.93
C LYS A 60 -4.91 -15.89 0.77
N SER A 61 -5.77 -16.11 1.76
CA SER A 61 -7.07 -15.44 1.80
C SER A 61 -6.88 -13.92 2.01
N MET A 62 -7.81 -13.10 1.51
CA MET A 62 -7.73 -11.64 1.66
C MET A 62 -7.63 -11.19 3.12
N LYS A 63 -8.27 -11.93 4.04
CA LYS A 63 -8.20 -11.68 5.48
C LYS A 63 -6.78 -11.92 6.01
N GLU A 64 -6.19 -13.08 5.72
CA GLU A 64 -4.82 -13.41 6.12
C GLU A 64 -3.81 -12.44 5.53
N GLN A 65 -4.02 -12.00 4.28
CA GLN A 65 -3.16 -10.99 3.67
C GLN A 65 -3.21 -9.67 4.43
N GLY A 66 -4.40 -9.21 4.83
CA GLY A 66 -4.56 -8.02 5.65
C GLY A 66 -3.84 -8.14 6.99
N GLU A 67 -3.98 -9.27 7.66
CA GLU A 67 -3.29 -9.56 8.93
C GLU A 67 -1.76 -9.56 8.75
N ILE A 68 -1.24 -10.13 7.66
CA ILE A 68 0.20 -10.14 7.37
C ILE A 68 0.71 -8.74 7.03
N VAL A 69 -0.02 -7.97 6.22
CA VAL A 69 0.35 -6.60 5.86
C VAL A 69 0.44 -5.72 7.11
N GLU A 70 -0.52 -5.85 8.03
CA GLU A 70 -0.50 -5.11 9.30
C GLU A 70 0.64 -5.58 10.19
N LYS A 71 0.87 -6.88 10.30
CA LYS A 71 1.97 -7.43 11.08
C LYS A 71 3.32 -6.93 10.57
N VAL A 72 3.59 -7.02 9.26
CA VAL A 72 4.84 -6.56 8.67
C VAL A 72 5.05 -5.06 8.88
N ARG A 73 3.98 -4.27 8.85
CA ARG A 73 4.03 -2.83 9.15
C ARG A 73 4.46 -2.57 10.60
N LEU A 74 3.84 -3.26 11.55
CA LEU A 74 4.15 -3.13 12.98
C LEU A 74 5.56 -3.63 13.30
N ASP A 75 5.97 -4.76 12.71
CA ASP A 75 7.31 -5.31 12.85
C ASP A 75 8.38 -4.37 12.26
N TRP A 76 8.07 -3.71 11.13
CA TRP A 76 8.96 -2.71 10.54
C TRP A 76 9.09 -1.46 11.40
N LEU A 77 7.97 -0.92 11.89
CA LEU A 77 7.92 0.21 12.81
C LEU A 77 8.72 -0.07 14.08
N GLY A 78 8.56 -1.27 14.64
CA GLY A 78 9.19 -1.66 15.90
C GLY A 78 8.79 -0.75 17.07
N THR A 79 9.64 -0.69 18.10
CA THR A 79 9.43 0.15 19.28
C THR A 79 10.21 1.46 19.25
N GLU A 80 11.15 1.59 18.31
CA GLU A 80 12.06 2.74 18.22
C GLU A 80 11.53 3.87 17.33
N TYR A 81 10.58 3.55 16.42
CA TYR A 81 10.03 4.50 15.47
C TYR A 81 8.55 4.76 15.75
N THR A 82 8.10 5.96 15.42
CA THR A 82 6.68 6.34 15.50
C THR A 82 6.08 6.39 14.10
N GLN A 83 4.76 6.21 14.03
CA GLN A 83 4.03 6.42 12.79
C GLN A 83 4.11 7.89 12.37
N ILE A 84 4.41 8.13 11.10
CA ILE A 84 4.66 9.48 10.58
C ILE A 84 3.48 10.06 9.79
N ASP A 85 2.59 9.20 9.30
CA ASP A 85 1.50 9.56 8.38
C ASP A 85 0.35 8.56 8.49
N ASP A 86 -0.79 8.88 7.90
CA ASP A 86 -1.97 8.01 7.86
C ASP A 86 -1.75 6.84 6.89
N VAL A 87 -2.00 5.63 7.39
CA VAL A 87 -1.83 4.39 6.63
C VAL A 87 -3.20 3.82 6.28
N CYS A 88 -3.45 3.67 4.98
CA CYS A 88 -4.63 2.98 4.47
C CYS A 88 -4.21 1.96 3.40
N VAL A 89 -4.69 0.73 3.54
CA VAL A 89 -4.53 -0.34 2.56
C VAL A 89 -5.86 -1.06 2.41
N ILE A 90 -6.37 -1.14 1.19
CA ILE A 90 -7.59 -1.84 0.83
C ILE A 90 -7.22 -2.88 -0.21
N GLY A 91 -7.60 -4.13 0.04
CA GLY A 91 -7.43 -5.23 -0.91
C GLY A 91 -8.76 -5.91 -1.19
N PHE A 92 -8.98 -6.32 -2.44
CA PHE A 92 -10.08 -7.21 -2.80
C PHE A 92 -9.67 -8.18 -3.91
N ARG A 93 -10.37 -9.31 -4.00
CA ARG A 93 -10.16 -10.35 -5.01
C ARG A 93 -11.49 -10.64 -5.70
N ILE A 94 -11.44 -10.83 -7.02
CA ILE A 94 -12.58 -11.20 -7.86
C ILE A 94 -12.82 -12.70 -7.77
#